data_AF-A0A941MUD4-F1
#
_entry.id   AF-A0A941MUD4-F1
#
_cell.length_a   1.000
_cell.length_b   1.000
_cell.length_c   1.000
_cell.angle_alpha   90.00
_cell.angle_beta   90.00
_cell.angle_gamma   90.00
#
_symmetry.space_group_name_H-M   'P 1'
#
loop_
_entity.id
_entity.type
_entity.pdbx_description
1 polymer ?
#
loop_
_entity_poly.entity_id
_entity_poly.type
_entity_poly.pdbx_seq_one_letter_code
_entity_poly.pdbx_strand_id
1 'polypeptide(L)'
;MSLRIRTLHNGLVLAVAGGLLCLTGCPGDSAATKSNTTAPVKTQAHDDHDHDHDHDHEHHHHHHAEKGPHGGALVAIGQDDAHLEIVLDAATGTVTAYVLDGAAEKPVTIKQKHLQLAITLEEGHDHHGDEKKDDAAKKDDVPDDALQLLLAAVSPADDGSASEFSGQLDQLKGADEFDAALTHIKVGEKEFNGVTFNFPKGNEHDHHH
;
A
#
# COMPACT_ATOMS: atom_id res chain seq x y z
N MET A 1 -33.36 -26.96 -25.86
CA MET A 1 -33.07 -25.52 -25.98
C MET A 1 -31.56 -25.36 -26.11
N SER A 2 -31.07 -25.13 -27.34
CA SER A 2 -29.63 -24.91 -27.61
C SER A 2 -29.23 -23.49 -27.22
N LEU A 3 -28.28 -23.36 -26.30
CA LEU A 3 -27.68 -22.07 -25.94
C LEU A 3 -26.47 -21.82 -26.83
N ARG A 4 -26.58 -20.87 -27.77
CA ARG A 4 -25.46 -20.43 -28.62
C ARG A 4 -24.68 -19.33 -27.89
N ILE A 5 -23.48 -19.66 -27.42
CA ILE A 5 -22.50 -18.72 -26.88
C ILE A 5 -21.96 -17.90 -28.06
N ARG A 6 -22.14 -16.57 -28.01
CA ARG A 6 -21.56 -15.64 -29.00
C ARG A 6 -20.24 -15.12 -28.45
N THR A 7 -19.14 -15.64 -28.97
CA THR A 7 -17.78 -15.10 -28.78
C THR A 7 -17.67 -13.76 -29.52
N LEU A 8 -17.56 -12.66 -28.78
CA LEU A 8 -17.22 -11.35 -29.35
C LEU A 8 -15.70 -11.17 -29.26
N HIS A 9 -15.05 -11.34 -30.41
CA HIS A 9 -13.65 -10.97 -30.61
C HIS A 9 -13.59 -9.47 -30.87
N ASN A 10 -13.22 -8.68 -29.87
CA ASN A 10 -12.95 -7.26 -30.08
C ASN A 10 -11.45 -7.08 -30.31
N GLY A 11 -11.05 -7.17 -31.58
CA GLY A 11 -9.71 -6.81 -32.03
C GLY A 11 -9.60 -5.30 -32.14
N LEU A 12 -8.60 -4.73 -31.46
CA LEU A 12 -8.10 -3.40 -31.76
C LEU A 12 -6.58 -3.42 -31.66
N VAL A 13 -5.94 -3.62 -32.81
CA VAL A 13 -4.51 -3.40 -33.00
C VAL A 13 -4.33 -1.93 -33.34
N LEU A 14 -3.72 -1.15 -32.45
CA LEU A 14 -3.20 0.18 -32.76
C LEU A 14 -1.68 0.15 -32.60
N ALA A 15 -0.98 0.13 -33.73
CA ALA A 15 0.47 0.30 -33.79
C ALA A 15 0.78 1.80 -33.93
N VAL A 16 1.49 2.38 -32.96
CA VAL A 16 2.12 3.70 -33.09
C VAL A 16 3.53 3.60 -32.51
N ALA A 17 4.53 3.50 -33.39
CA ALA A 17 5.94 3.64 -33.02
C ALA A 17 6.46 4.97 -33.57
N GLY A 18 6.40 6.02 -32.74
CA GLY A 18 7.02 7.31 -32.98
C GLY A 18 8.42 7.35 -32.37
N GLY A 19 9.41 7.74 -33.17
CA GLY A 19 10.82 7.78 -32.80
C GLY A 19 11.17 8.83 -31.75
N LEU A 20 12.20 8.53 -30.94
CA LEU A 20 12.75 9.44 -29.94
C LEU A 20 14.23 9.70 -30.20
N LEU A 21 14.50 10.99 -30.45
CA LEU A 21 15.78 11.63 -30.70
C LEU A 21 16.49 11.86 -29.34
N CYS A 22 17.67 11.25 -29.13
CA CYS A 22 18.49 11.52 -27.93
C CYS A 22 19.50 12.63 -28.23
N LEU A 23 19.33 13.79 -27.60
CA LEU A 23 20.34 14.85 -27.59
C LEU A 23 20.64 15.29 -26.15
N THR A 24 21.87 14.96 -25.73
CA THR A 24 22.84 15.80 -25.02
C THR A 24 22.53 16.34 -23.62
N GLY A 25 23.44 16.08 -22.66
CA GLY A 25 23.87 17.12 -21.70
C GLY A 25 24.32 16.67 -20.31
N CYS A 26 25.62 16.39 -20.13
CA CYS A 26 26.38 16.70 -18.90
C CYS A 26 27.28 17.91 -19.26
N PRO A 27 27.58 18.91 -18.39
CA PRO A 27 28.41 18.71 -17.18
C PRO A 27 28.17 19.73 -16.03
N GLY A 28 28.88 19.61 -14.91
CA GLY A 28 28.97 20.68 -13.92
C GLY A 28 29.72 20.33 -12.63
N ASP A 29 31.02 20.62 -12.62
CA ASP A 29 32.01 20.38 -11.56
C ASP A 29 32.09 21.54 -10.55
N SER A 30 32.74 21.28 -9.42
CA SER A 30 33.43 22.22 -8.51
C SER A 30 32.67 22.89 -7.36
N ALA A 31 32.98 22.43 -6.14
CA ALA A 31 33.35 23.33 -5.04
C ALA A 31 34.29 22.61 -4.05
N ALA A 32 35.59 22.93 -4.13
CA ALA A 32 36.49 22.84 -2.99
C ALA A 32 36.15 23.96 -1.99
N THR A 33 36.47 23.79 -0.69
CA THR A 33 37.36 24.68 0.10
C THR A 33 37.15 24.54 1.62
N LYS A 34 38.18 23.97 2.27
CA LYS A 34 38.82 24.31 3.57
C LYS A 34 38.11 24.08 4.91
N SER A 35 38.76 23.18 5.65
CA SER A 35 38.97 23.07 7.10
C SER A 35 39.07 24.38 7.86
N ASN A 36 38.67 24.35 9.14
CA ASN A 36 39.45 24.95 10.22
C ASN A 36 39.28 24.20 11.56
N THR A 37 40.45 23.86 12.11
CA THR A 37 40.74 23.26 13.41
C THR A 37 40.51 24.24 14.57
N THR A 38 40.23 23.75 15.79
CA THR A 38 41.06 23.94 17.01
C THR A 38 40.21 23.92 18.30
N ALA A 39 40.45 22.90 19.15
CA ALA A 39 40.27 22.95 20.61
C ALA A 39 41.62 23.33 21.27
N PRO A 40 41.68 23.88 22.51
CA PRO A 40 41.93 23.01 23.68
C PRO A 40 41.45 23.49 25.09
N VAL A 41 41.04 22.51 25.92
CA VAL A 41 41.38 22.18 27.34
C VAL A 41 41.66 23.29 28.40
N LYS A 42 40.90 23.34 29.54
CA LYS A 42 41.26 22.77 30.90
C LYS A 42 40.32 23.20 32.07
N THR A 43 39.84 22.18 32.80
CA THR A 43 39.46 21.99 34.24
C THR A 43 39.32 23.17 35.23
N GLN A 44 38.17 23.26 35.95
CA GLN A 44 38.07 23.15 37.44
C GLN A 44 36.62 23.11 37.96
N ALA A 45 36.44 22.40 39.08
CA ALA A 45 35.20 21.95 39.73
C ALA A 45 34.36 23.07 40.35
N HIS A 46 33.02 22.91 40.33
CA HIS A 46 32.09 23.54 41.25
C HIS A 46 30.87 22.65 41.54
N ASP A 47 30.66 22.49 42.84
CA ASP A 47 29.51 22.21 43.71
C ASP A 47 28.17 21.68 43.16
N ASP A 48 27.61 20.82 44.03
CA ASP A 48 26.30 20.17 43.99
C ASP A 48 25.14 21.11 43.70
N HIS A 49 24.40 20.81 42.63
CA HIS A 49 23.01 21.24 42.47
C HIS A 49 22.16 20.06 42.01
N ASP A 50 21.33 19.57 42.93
CA ASP A 50 20.09 18.85 42.65
C ASP A 50 19.36 19.56 41.52
N HIS A 51 19.34 18.93 40.36
CA HIS A 51 18.35 19.20 39.34
C HIS A 51 17.55 17.92 39.20
N ASP A 52 16.31 17.97 39.72
CA ASP A 52 15.20 17.16 39.26
C ASP A 52 15.33 17.02 37.75
N HIS A 53 15.72 15.82 37.33
CA HIS A 53 15.55 15.43 35.95
C HIS A 53 14.11 14.96 35.82
N ASP A 54 13.23 15.96 35.69
CA ASP A 54 11.99 15.82 34.94
C ASP A 54 12.42 15.43 33.52
N HIS A 55 12.56 14.13 33.33
CA HIS A 55 12.80 13.54 32.02
C HIS A 55 11.45 13.48 31.32
N ASP A 56 11.03 14.65 30.82
CA ASP A 56 10.15 14.77 29.67
C ASP A 56 10.86 14.11 28.49
N HIS A 57 10.71 12.80 28.40
CA HIS A 57 10.94 12.03 27.20
C HIS A 57 9.59 11.78 26.53
N GLU A 58 8.94 12.87 26.10
CA GLU A 58 7.97 12.81 25.01
C GLU A 58 8.70 12.50 23.70
N HIS A 59 9.11 11.24 23.55
CA HIS A 59 9.35 10.65 22.24
C HIS A 59 8.00 10.32 21.63
N HIS A 60 7.26 11.35 21.22
CA HIS A 60 6.19 11.19 20.24
C HIS A 60 6.82 10.82 18.90
N HIS A 61 7.22 9.54 18.77
CA HIS A 61 7.35 8.93 17.47
C HIS A 61 5.97 8.94 16.85
N HIS A 62 5.69 9.95 16.03
CA HIS A 62 4.61 9.88 15.06
C HIS A 62 5.00 8.76 14.08
N HIS A 63 4.67 7.53 14.45
CA HIS A 63 4.73 6.36 13.59
C HIS A 63 3.72 6.60 12.46
N HIS A 64 4.20 7.23 11.40
CA HIS A 64 3.50 7.19 10.13
C HIS A 64 3.57 5.74 9.69
N ALA A 65 2.41 5.10 9.48
CA ALA A 65 2.34 3.79 8.83
C ALA A 65 3.28 3.80 7.61
N GLU A 66 4.23 2.86 7.56
CA GLU A 66 5.20 2.79 6.49
C GLU A 66 4.46 2.63 5.15
N LYS A 67 4.85 3.44 4.16
CA LYS A 67 4.29 3.38 2.81
C LYS A 67 5.08 2.37 2.00
N GLY A 68 4.37 1.63 1.15
CA GLY A 68 5.02 0.69 0.26
C GLY A 68 5.86 1.38 -0.83
N PRO A 69 6.62 0.59 -1.63
CA PRO A 69 7.49 1.08 -2.70
C PRO A 69 6.82 1.99 -3.75
N HIS A 70 5.50 1.89 -3.91
CA HIS A 70 4.68 2.67 -4.84
C HIS A 70 3.86 3.77 -4.12
N GLY A 71 4.10 4.00 -2.83
CA GLY A 71 3.40 5.00 -2.01
C GLY A 71 2.02 4.57 -1.50
N GLY A 72 1.69 3.29 -1.64
CA GLY A 72 0.43 2.69 -1.23
C GLY A 72 0.38 2.25 0.23
N ALA A 73 -0.77 1.70 0.61
CA ALA A 73 -1.01 1.07 1.90
C ALA A 73 -0.50 -0.38 1.88
N LEU A 74 0.27 -0.77 2.89
CA LEU A 74 0.80 -2.13 2.99
C LEU A 74 -0.16 -3.07 3.74
N VAL A 75 -0.41 -4.23 3.16
CA VAL A 75 -1.26 -5.28 3.71
C VAL A 75 -0.43 -6.54 3.89
N ALA A 76 -0.03 -6.82 5.13
CA ALA A 76 0.61 -8.07 5.52
C ALA A 76 -0.32 -9.26 5.28
N ILE A 77 0.23 -10.29 4.62
CA ILE A 77 -0.43 -11.55 4.32
C ILE A 77 0.21 -12.66 5.15
N GLY A 78 -0.58 -13.33 5.98
CA GLY A 78 -0.08 -14.39 6.87
C GLY A 78 0.67 -13.83 8.08
N GLN A 79 1.90 -14.28 8.30
CA GLN A 79 2.85 -13.71 9.25
C GLN A 79 4.00 -13.06 8.46
N ASP A 80 3.67 -12.04 7.67
CA ASP A 80 4.61 -11.36 6.77
C ASP A 80 5.23 -12.32 5.73
N ASP A 81 4.48 -13.35 5.33
CA ASP A 81 4.90 -14.28 4.27
C ASP A 81 5.01 -13.55 2.91
N ALA A 82 4.18 -12.53 2.74
CA ALA A 82 4.14 -11.60 1.62
C ALA A 82 3.37 -10.34 2.03
N HIS A 83 3.47 -9.31 1.20
CA HIS A 83 2.70 -8.08 1.35
C HIS A 83 1.91 -7.79 0.09
N LEU A 84 0.78 -7.11 0.25
CA LEU A 84 0.06 -6.49 -0.84
C LEU A 84 0.11 -4.97 -0.64
N GLU A 85 0.70 -4.24 -1.58
CA GLU A 85 0.64 -2.79 -1.56
C GLU A 85 -0.56 -2.32 -2.38
N ILE A 86 -1.48 -1.62 -1.73
CA ILE A 86 -2.69 -1.06 -2.34
C ILE A 86 -2.47 0.41 -2.67
N VAL A 87 -2.63 0.77 -3.94
CA VAL A 87 -2.57 2.14 -4.43
C VAL A 87 -3.94 2.52 -5.00
N LEU A 88 -4.50 3.63 -4.54
CA LEU A 88 -5.72 4.22 -5.10
C LEU A 88 -5.37 5.46 -5.92
N ASP A 89 -5.77 5.48 -7.19
CA ASP A 89 -5.95 6.71 -7.95
C ASP A 89 -7.38 7.22 -7.72
N ALA A 90 -7.53 8.14 -6.77
CA ALA A 90 -8.83 8.70 -6.39
C ALA A 90 -9.47 9.55 -7.51
N ALA A 91 -8.72 10.01 -8.52
CA ALA A 91 -9.32 10.74 -9.63
C ALA A 91 -10.13 9.79 -10.54
N THR A 92 -9.67 8.56 -10.68
CA THR A 92 -10.30 7.56 -11.56
C THR A 92 -11.04 6.46 -10.80
N GLY A 93 -10.81 6.30 -9.50
CA GLY A 93 -11.29 5.14 -8.73
C GLY A 93 -10.56 3.85 -9.09
N THR A 94 -9.35 3.96 -9.65
CA THR A 94 -8.52 2.79 -10.01
C THR A 94 -7.74 2.34 -8.79
N VAL A 95 -7.87 1.05 -8.46
CA VAL A 95 -7.06 0.40 -7.44
C VAL A 95 -6.03 -0.49 -8.13
N THR A 96 -4.78 -0.33 -7.73
CA THR A 96 -3.69 -1.23 -8.11
C THR A 96 -3.16 -1.93 -6.87
N ALA A 97 -2.97 -3.23 -6.97
CA ALA A 97 -2.40 -4.08 -5.94
C ALA A 97 -1.09 -4.69 -6.44
N TYR A 98 0.00 -4.42 -5.73
CA TYR A 98 1.31 -5.02 -5.98
C TYR A 98 1.59 -6.12 -4.96
N VAL A 99 1.87 -7.33 -5.43
CA VAL A 99 2.25 -8.45 -4.58
C VAL A 99 3.76 -8.38 -4.34
N LEU A 100 4.16 -8.30 -3.08
CA LEU A 100 5.53 -8.10 -2.64
C LEU A 100 6.00 -9.27 -1.75
N ASP A 101 7.31 -9.38 -1.56
CA ASP A 101 7.92 -10.34 -0.65
C ASP A 101 7.65 -10.00 0.83
N GLY A 102 8.11 -10.86 1.74
CA GLY A 102 7.92 -10.67 3.18
C GLY A 102 8.65 -9.48 3.79
N ALA A 103 9.44 -8.73 2.99
CA ALA A 103 10.04 -7.47 3.40
C ALA A 103 9.28 -6.25 2.83
N ALA A 104 8.21 -6.47 2.06
CA ALA A 104 7.48 -5.42 1.34
C ALA A 104 8.36 -4.61 0.36
N GLU A 105 9.42 -5.20 -0.19
CA GLU A 105 10.37 -4.48 -1.03
C GLU A 105 10.34 -4.92 -2.49
N LYS A 106 10.13 -6.23 -2.74
CA LYS A 106 10.34 -6.81 -4.07
C LYS A 106 9.09 -7.48 -4.59
N PRO A 107 8.75 -7.31 -5.88
CA PRO A 107 7.59 -7.96 -6.47
C PRO A 107 7.73 -9.49 -6.46
N VAL A 108 6.64 -10.17 -6.11
CA VAL A 108 6.51 -11.62 -6.13
C VAL A 108 5.36 -11.99 -7.05
N THR A 109 5.57 -12.90 -7.98
CA THR A 109 4.52 -13.34 -8.89
C THR A 109 3.68 -14.45 -8.29
N ILE A 110 2.36 -14.37 -8.47
CA ILE A 110 1.39 -15.39 -8.07
C ILE A 110 0.62 -15.90 -9.28
N LYS A 111 0.22 -17.17 -9.26
CA LYS A 111 -0.59 -17.79 -10.33
C LYS A 111 -2.08 -17.59 -10.08
N GLN A 112 -2.52 -16.35 -10.16
CA GLN A 112 -3.93 -15.97 -10.12
C GLN A 112 -4.24 -14.99 -11.23
N LYS A 113 -5.42 -15.13 -11.85
CA LYS A 113 -5.88 -14.18 -12.88
C LYS A 113 -6.49 -12.93 -12.27
N HIS A 114 -7.05 -13.06 -11.07
CA HIS A 114 -7.74 -11.99 -10.39
C HIS A 114 -7.53 -12.07 -8.87
N LEU A 115 -7.59 -10.90 -8.24
CA LEU A 115 -7.82 -10.72 -6.81
C LEU A 115 -9.19 -10.07 -6.64
N GLN A 116 -9.88 -10.35 -5.55
CA GLN A 116 -11.19 -9.73 -5.26
C GLN A 116 -11.15 -9.07 -3.89
N LEU A 117 -11.44 -7.78 -3.89
CA LEU A 117 -11.62 -6.95 -2.71
C LEU A 117 -13.11 -6.74 -2.47
N ALA A 118 -13.55 -6.90 -1.23
CA ALA A 118 -14.83 -6.37 -0.77
C ALA A 118 -14.55 -5.06 -0.02
N ILE A 119 -15.18 -3.96 -0.46
CA ILE A 119 -14.88 -2.61 -0.03
C ILE A 119 -16.08 -2.01 0.67
N THR A 120 -15.86 -1.46 1.86
CA THR A 120 -16.83 -0.69 2.64
C THR A 120 -16.36 0.75 2.68
N LEU A 121 -17.16 1.65 2.10
CA LEU A 121 -16.88 3.07 2.17
C LEU A 121 -17.37 3.59 3.52
N GLU A 122 -16.51 4.27 4.25
CA GLU A 122 -16.93 5.09 5.38
C GLU A 122 -17.65 6.31 4.81
N GLU A 123 -18.97 6.22 4.62
CA GLU A 123 -19.75 7.41 4.29
C GLU A 123 -19.55 8.41 5.43
N GLY A 124 -19.10 9.62 5.08
CA GLY A 124 -18.91 10.71 6.03
C GLY A 124 -20.20 10.96 6.80
N HIS A 125 -20.32 10.37 7.98
CA HIS A 125 -21.44 10.56 8.85
C HIS A 125 -21.29 11.92 9.53
N ASP A 126 -21.80 12.98 8.91
CA ASP A 126 -22.49 14.07 9.62
C ASP A 126 -23.84 13.56 10.18
N HIS A 127 -23.78 12.44 10.89
CA HIS A 127 -24.84 11.99 11.77
C HIS A 127 -24.48 12.38 13.20
N HIS A 128 -25.14 13.45 13.63
CA HIS A 128 -25.27 13.84 15.02
C HIS A 128 -25.64 12.60 15.85
N GLY A 129 -24.66 12.11 16.61
CA GLY A 129 -24.72 11.13 17.69
C GLY A 129 -25.81 10.07 17.63
N ASP A 130 -25.43 8.84 17.34
CA ASP A 130 -25.77 7.69 18.18
C ASP A 130 -24.82 6.52 17.85
N GLU A 131 -24.20 5.99 18.91
CA GLU A 131 -23.44 4.73 19.03
C GLU A 131 -22.42 4.40 17.93
N LYS A 132 -21.15 4.73 18.19
CA LYS A 132 -20.02 3.97 17.62
C LYS A 132 -20.26 2.50 17.97
N LYS A 133 -20.49 1.68 16.94
CA LYS A 133 -20.49 0.24 17.09
C LYS A 133 -19.07 -0.21 16.82
N ASP A 134 -18.40 -0.60 17.89
CA ASP A 134 -17.04 -1.16 17.92
C ASP A 134 -17.02 -2.57 17.29
N ASP A 135 -17.63 -2.73 16.12
CA ASP A 135 -17.57 -3.96 15.36
C ASP A 135 -16.38 -3.84 14.41
N ALA A 136 -15.17 -3.96 14.98
CA ALA A 136 -14.01 -4.34 14.19
C ALA A 136 -14.44 -5.50 13.29
N ALA A 137 -14.37 -5.29 11.97
CA ALA A 137 -14.78 -6.27 10.96
C ALA A 137 -14.24 -7.63 11.37
N LYS A 138 -15.14 -8.52 11.80
CA LYS A 138 -14.74 -9.89 12.10
C LYS A 138 -14.20 -10.47 10.81
N LYS A 139 -13.15 -11.27 10.93
CA LYS A 139 -12.36 -11.86 9.84
C LYS A 139 -13.18 -12.64 8.78
N ASP A 140 -14.47 -12.90 9.05
CA ASP A 140 -15.41 -13.63 8.20
C ASP A 140 -16.67 -12.81 7.80
N ASP A 141 -16.85 -11.60 8.32
CA ASP A 141 -18.07 -10.80 8.11
C ASP A 141 -17.78 -9.67 7.10
N VAL A 142 -17.65 -10.04 5.82
CA VAL A 142 -17.77 -9.06 4.74
C VAL A 142 -19.22 -8.56 4.74
N PRO A 143 -19.48 -7.26 4.90
CA PRO A 143 -20.85 -6.73 4.88
C PRO A 143 -21.58 -7.09 3.57
N ASP A 144 -22.87 -7.43 3.65
CA ASP A 144 -23.68 -7.77 2.46
C ASP A 144 -23.77 -6.61 1.45
N ASP A 145 -23.58 -5.37 1.91
CA ASP A 145 -23.54 -4.14 1.13
C ASP A 145 -22.13 -3.73 0.67
N ALA A 146 -21.09 -4.51 1.01
CA ALA A 146 -19.74 -4.24 0.55
C ALA A 146 -19.64 -4.30 -0.99
N LEU A 147 -18.96 -3.30 -1.54
CA LEU A 147 -18.72 -3.18 -2.97
C LEU A 147 -17.64 -4.18 -3.40
N GLN A 148 -17.97 -5.03 -4.37
CA GLN A 148 -17.05 -6.05 -4.87
C GLN A 148 -16.20 -5.49 -6.01
N LEU A 149 -14.89 -5.36 -5.78
CA LEU A 149 -13.91 -4.95 -6.79
C LEU A 149 -13.04 -6.13 -7.20
N LEU A 150 -13.15 -6.52 -8.48
CA LEU A 150 -12.29 -7.53 -9.10
C LEU A 150 -11.07 -6.86 -9.75
N LEU A 151 -9.88 -7.15 -9.24
CA LEU A 151 -8.60 -6.70 -9.80
C LEU A 151 -8.08 -7.77 -10.75
N ALA A 152 -7.78 -7.42 -11.99
CA ALA A 152 -7.23 -8.32 -13.00
C ALA A 152 -5.71 -8.21 -13.08
N ALA A 153 -5.03 -9.33 -13.36
CA ALA A 153 -3.59 -9.37 -13.56
C ALA A 153 -3.15 -8.39 -14.67
N VAL A 154 -2.16 -7.54 -14.36
CA VAL A 154 -1.54 -6.62 -15.30
C VAL A 154 -0.30 -7.29 -15.89
N SER A 155 -0.25 -7.35 -17.23
CA SER A 155 0.85 -7.96 -17.98
C SER A 155 1.28 -9.36 -17.46
N PRO A 156 0.35 -10.33 -17.33
CA PRO A 156 0.70 -11.66 -16.84
C PRO A 156 1.71 -12.35 -17.76
N ALA A 157 2.60 -13.14 -17.16
CA ALA A 157 3.51 -14.00 -17.89
C ALA A 157 2.76 -15.11 -18.65
N ASP A 158 3.45 -15.81 -19.55
CA ASP A 158 2.89 -16.89 -20.37
C ASP A 158 2.28 -18.03 -19.52
N ASP A 159 2.81 -18.24 -18.31
CA ASP A 159 2.31 -19.24 -17.37
C ASP A 159 1.15 -18.75 -16.49
N GLY A 160 0.65 -17.54 -16.76
CA GLY A 160 -0.45 -16.89 -16.07
C GLY A 160 -0.08 -16.26 -14.73
N SER A 161 1.21 -16.17 -14.39
CA SER A 161 1.65 -15.51 -13.16
C SER A 161 1.75 -13.99 -13.33
N ALA A 162 1.44 -13.24 -12.27
CA ALA A 162 1.56 -11.78 -12.23
C ALA A 162 1.88 -11.30 -10.81
N SER A 163 2.52 -10.15 -10.70
CA SER A 163 2.79 -9.45 -9.42
C SER A 163 2.00 -8.15 -9.27
N GLU A 164 1.28 -7.74 -10.30
CA GLU A 164 0.49 -6.51 -10.33
C GLU A 164 -0.93 -6.84 -10.78
N PHE A 165 -1.91 -6.29 -10.07
CA PHE A 165 -3.33 -6.47 -10.33
C PHE A 165 -4.02 -5.12 -10.29
N SER A 166 -4.91 -4.84 -11.23
CA SER A 166 -5.62 -3.56 -11.28
C SER A 166 -7.09 -3.74 -11.63
N GLY A 167 -7.92 -2.89 -11.04
CA GLY A 167 -9.35 -2.83 -11.29
C GLY A 167 -9.87 -1.44 -10.96
N GLN A 168 -11.07 -1.12 -11.42
CA GLN A 168 -11.67 0.19 -11.23
C GLN A 168 -13.04 0.05 -10.59
N LEU A 169 -13.31 0.94 -9.63
CA LEU A 169 -14.62 1.09 -9.01
C LEU A 169 -14.97 2.57 -8.94
N ASP A 170 -16.02 2.97 -9.66
CA ASP A 170 -16.41 4.38 -9.77
C ASP A 170 -16.74 5.01 -8.41
N GLN A 171 -17.24 4.23 -7.46
CA GLN A 171 -17.55 4.68 -6.11
C GLN A 171 -16.31 5.08 -5.28
N LEU A 172 -15.09 4.71 -5.71
CA LEU A 172 -13.85 5.14 -5.05
C LEU A 172 -13.32 6.48 -5.57
N LYS A 173 -14.00 7.11 -6.52
CA LYS A 173 -13.60 8.44 -7.01
C LYS A 173 -13.76 9.48 -5.89
N GLY A 174 -12.66 10.13 -5.54
CA GLY A 174 -12.59 11.09 -4.43
C GLY A 174 -12.62 10.45 -3.04
N ALA A 175 -12.51 9.12 -2.94
CA ALA A 175 -12.34 8.46 -1.65
C ALA A 175 -10.91 8.66 -1.13
N ASP A 176 -10.80 9.06 0.13
CA ASP A 176 -9.51 9.19 0.82
C ASP A 176 -9.26 8.03 1.80
N GLU A 177 -10.34 7.40 2.29
CA GLU A 177 -10.32 6.31 3.26
C GLU A 177 -11.42 5.28 2.94
N PHE A 178 -11.15 4.01 3.19
CA PHE A 178 -12.14 2.93 3.13
C PHE A 178 -11.64 1.69 3.87
N ASP A 179 -12.55 0.86 4.33
CA ASP A 179 -12.24 -0.48 4.81
C ASP A 179 -12.36 -1.48 3.66
N ALA A 180 -11.51 -2.51 3.69
CA ALA A 180 -11.57 -3.56 2.70
C ALA A 180 -11.14 -4.93 3.24
N ALA A 181 -11.66 -5.97 2.59
CA ALA A 181 -11.26 -7.35 2.80
C ALA A 181 -10.81 -7.98 1.49
N LEU A 182 -9.57 -8.48 1.46
CA LEU A 182 -9.10 -9.38 0.41
C LEU A 182 -9.70 -10.76 0.65
N THR A 183 -10.63 -11.14 -0.24
CA THR A 183 -11.43 -12.35 -0.10
C THR A 183 -10.60 -13.63 -0.14
N HIS A 184 -9.65 -13.72 -1.09
CA HIS A 184 -8.75 -14.86 -1.24
C HIS A 184 -7.46 -14.47 -1.97
N ILE A 185 -6.32 -14.96 -1.48
CA ILE A 185 -5.03 -14.92 -2.18
C ILE A 185 -4.23 -16.19 -1.88
N LYS A 186 -3.49 -16.66 -2.88
CA LYS A 186 -2.57 -17.77 -2.80
C LYS A 186 -1.15 -17.29 -3.07
N VAL A 187 -0.29 -17.40 -2.07
CA VAL A 187 1.14 -17.08 -2.16
C VAL A 187 1.93 -18.36 -1.98
N GLY A 188 2.63 -18.78 -3.04
CA GLY A 188 3.26 -20.10 -3.08
C GLY A 188 2.22 -21.22 -2.91
N GLU A 189 2.41 -22.06 -1.90
CA GLU A 189 1.49 -23.17 -1.57
C GLU A 189 0.46 -22.80 -0.49
N LYS A 190 0.57 -21.60 0.10
CA LYS A 190 -0.31 -21.13 1.19
C LYS A 190 -1.49 -20.34 0.63
N GLU A 191 -2.67 -20.56 1.21
CA GLU A 191 -3.90 -19.85 0.88
C GLU A 191 -4.37 -19.02 2.08
N PHE A 192 -4.78 -17.79 1.81
CA PHE A 192 -5.22 -16.82 2.80
C PHE A 192 -6.57 -16.27 2.38
N ASN A 193 -7.48 -16.11 3.34
CA ASN A 193 -8.85 -15.65 3.13
C ASN A 193 -9.19 -14.56 4.14
N GLY A 194 -10.08 -13.65 3.75
CA GLY A 194 -10.62 -12.63 4.66
C GLY A 194 -9.54 -11.73 5.27
N VAL A 195 -8.54 -11.33 4.48
CA VAL A 195 -7.49 -10.43 4.99
C VAL A 195 -8.03 -9.00 4.95
N THR A 196 -8.34 -8.46 6.13
CA THR A 196 -8.91 -7.12 6.30
C THR A 196 -7.82 -6.07 6.43
N PHE A 197 -8.07 -4.86 5.91
CA PHE A 197 -7.20 -3.69 6.04
C PHE A 197 -8.01 -2.38 5.91
N ASN A 198 -7.43 -1.28 6.39
CA ASN A 198 -7.99 0.07 6.24
C ASN A 198 -7.09 0.87 5.31
N PHE A 199 -7.61 1.39 4.20
CA PHE A 199 -6.84 2.32 3.35
C PHE A 199 -6.93 3.75 3.92
N PRO A 200 -5.84 4.53 3.98
CA PRO A 200 -4.49 4.25 3.44
C PRO A 200 -3.50 3.68 4.47
N LYS A 201 -3.99 3.17 5.62
CA LYS A 201 -3.17 2.71 6.75
C LYS A 201 -2.57 1.32 6.56
N GLY A 202 -3.26 0.44 5.85
CA GLY A 202 -2.88 -0.97 5.74
C GLY A 202 -3.44 -1.83 6.87
N ASN A 203 -2.77 -2.94 7.16
CA ASN A 203 -3.01 -3.78 8.34
C ASN A 203 -1.72 -4.17 9.09
N GLU A 204 -0.58 -3.61 8.68
CA GLU A 204 0.67 -3.79 9.40
C GLU A 204 0.55 -3.10 10.76
N HIS A 205 0.85 -3.86 11.82
CA HIS A 205 1.02 -3.32 13.15
C HIS A 205 2.51 -3.09 13.37
N ASP A 206 2.90 -1.93 13.90
CA ASP A 206 4.28 -1.68 14.34
C ASP A 206 4.69 -2.81 15.31
N HIS A 207 5.52 -3.73 14.82
CA HIS A 207 6.11 -4.78 15.63
C HIS A 207 7.17 -4.13 16.54
N HIS A 208 6.72 -3.52 17.63
CA HIS A 208 7.59 -3.17 18.75
C HIS A 208 8.17 -4.46 19.33
N HIS A 209 9.44 -4.73 19.02
CA HIS A 209 10.29 -5.70 19.72
C HIS A 209 11.24 -4.99 20.67
#